data_AF-A0A395MAJ6-F1
#
_entry.id   AF-A0A395MAJ6-F1
#
_cell.length_a   1.000
_cell.length_b   1.000
_cell.length_c   1.000
_cell.angle_alpha   90.00
_cell.angle_beta   90.00
_cell.angle_gamma   90.00
#
_symmetry.space_group_name_H-M   'P 1'
#
loop_
_entity.id
_entity.type
_entity.pdbx_description
1 polymer ?
#
loop_
_entity_poly.entity_id
_entity_poly.type
_entity_poly.pdbx_seq_one_letter_code
_entity_poly.pdbx_strand_id
1 'polypeptide(L)'
;MDPNLDLYRSVSHLPFSERRKRVQHLSKEERNRVRIIVEREEDDRELKEDIAGRDLVEVALADPSEMHTRLKLTLLGRTIHSTDESTMVKRITNNVANSGWSLIRRIAGFDHRTTVLSSDAWKLVYCDLYYIDGCDATLQQIYEARLREEDLQTPAARARELVRDEDLKKARRNARWMIAALERPVTDDDPPRPNQESEQSMRESLRNSPFPEVVAYLSEYENWIEKEKERWEEDKPKRHLERLWKQVSPAPPAWMQKVLDAQQPFGFVYYVSREATQKYGHYWKSEWLRIENTCSPMGVRWSCLHTQGEDNWYTMHRLEAQNWPIFSPDETLVEDDDLRKHFKQYSQKNKSDTKEDRKMMHMIRKKKKHRRVQEYSDVLSPGFLRNTFIVIPIELFDGNRSIEESDLLDPCWVWAYDADWDSSQDETVFDGKKYQGRVKVAKWSLNSWFYGARWEGVSLRDMWLKAQQHPEKMWICYAKELEEWDHEPYI
;
A
#
# COMPACT_ATOMS: atom_id res chain seq x y z
N MET A 1 36.84 -26.94 28.29
CA MET A 1 35.61 -27.52 27.69
C MET A 1 34.46 -27.18 28.61
N ASP A 2 33.34 -26.72 28.04
CA ASP A 2 32.15 -26.33 28.79
C ASP A 2 31.21 -27.56 28.88
N PRO A 3 31.12 -28.22 30.06
CA PRO A 3 30.43 -29.50 30.19
C PRO A 3 28.92 -29.40 29.93
N ASN A 4 28.32 -28.24 30.15
CA ASN A 4 26.90 -28.01 29.88
C ASN A 4 26.63 -27.94 28.38
N LEU A 5 27.60 -27.41 27.63
CA LEU A 5 27.54 -27.29 26.20
C LEU A 5 27.74 -28.64 25.51
N ASP A 6 28.70 -29.45 25.97
CA ASP A 6 28.90 -30.82 25.50
C ASP A 6 27.68 -31.71 25.80
N LEU A 7 27.08 -31.54 26.99
CA LEU A 7 25.83 -32.20 27.33
C LEU A 7 24.71 -31.79 26.38
N TYR A 8 24.54 -30.50 26.09
CA TYR A 8 23.50 -30.02 25.17
C TYR A 8 23.70 -30.56 23.74
N ARG A 9 24.93 -30.55 23.23
CA ARG A 9 25.29 -31.15 21.92
C ARG A 9 24.89 -32.62 21.87
N SER A 10 25.18 -33.39 22.92
CA SER A 10 24.87 -34.82 22.97
C SER A 10 23.37 -35.15 22.90
N VAL A 11 22.49 -34.18 23.22
CA VAL A 11 21.02 -34.35 23.20
C VAL A 11 20.32 -33.54 22.11
N SER A 12 21.08 -32.86 21.25
CA SER A 12 20.56 -32.00 20.17
C SER A 12 19.70 -32.80 19.17
N HIS A 13 20.08 -34.03 18.86
CA HIS A 13 19.33 -34.92 17.96
C HIS A 13 17.99 -35.44 18.53
N LEU A 14 17.73 -35.25 19.83
CA LEU A 14 16.51 -35.74 20.48
C LEU A 14 15.32 -34.77 20.29
N PRO A 15 14.07 -35.26 20.32
CA PRO A 15 12.87 -34.42 20.33
C PRO A 15 12.88 -33.41 21.48
N PHE A 16 12.27 -32.24 21.26
CA PHE A 16 12.27 -31.12 22.20
C PHE A 16 11.87 -31.50 23.64
N SER A 17 10.87 -32.37 23.78
CA SER A 17 10.37 -32.85 25.08
C SER A 17 11.41 -33.66 25.86
N GLU A 18 12.21 -34.48 25.17
CA GLU A 18 13.29 -35.28 25.78
C GLU A 18 14.53 -34.44 26.05
N ARG A 19 14.90 -33.56 25.11
CA ARG A 19 15.98 -32.59 25.28
C ARG A 19 15.77 -31.78 26.56
N ARG A 20 14.54 -31.25 26.75
CA ARG A 20 14.15 -30.47 27.93
C ARG A 20 14.27 -31.24 29.24
N LYS A 21 13.94 -32.54 29.26
CA LYS A 21 14.08 -33.40 30.44
C LYS A 21 15.56 -33.65 30.77
N ARG A 22 16.40 -33.90 29.75
CA ARG A 22 17.83 -34.20 29.93
C ARG A 22 18.61 -33.00 30.50
N VAL A 23 18.26 -31.78 30.09
CA VAL A 23 18.91 -30.55 30.57
C VAL A 23 18.16 -29.85 31.71
N GLN A 24 17.19 -30.51 32.34
CA GLN A 24 16.32 -29.88 33.35
C GLN A 24 17.05 -29.42 34.62
N HIS A 25 18.22 -30.01 34.90
CA HIS A 25 19.08 -29.67 36.03
C HIS A 25 19.83 -28.33 35.82
N LEU A 26 19.88 -27.83 34.58
CA LEU A 26 20.43 -26.51 34.28
C LEU A 26 19.39 -25.42 34.57
N SER A 27 19.87 -24.24 35.00
CA SER A 27 19.02 -23.06 35.16
C SER A 27 18.36 -22.66 33.83
N LYS A 28 17.35 -21.81 33.87
CA LYS A 28 16.68 -21.35 32.64
C LYS A 28 17.64 -20.54 31.77
N GLU A 29 18.45 -19.70 32.41
CA GLU A 29 19.47 -18.84 31.81
C GLU A 29 20.53 -19.70 31.13
N GLU A 30 21.03 -20.73 31.82
CA GLU A 30 22.07 -21.60 31.32
C GLU A 30 21.56 -22.47 30.16
N ARG A 31 20.34 -23.01 30.24
CA ARG A 31 19.70 -23.71 29.12
C ARG A 31 19.57 -22.85 27.88
N ASN A 32 19.18 -21.58 28.07
CA ASN A 32 19.08 -20.63 26.96
C ASN A 32 20.47 -20.35 26.36
N ARG A 33 21.50 -20.13 27.21
CA ARG A 33 22.89 -19.91 26.77
C ARG A 33 23.41 -21.06 25.91
N VAL A 34 23.36 -22.30 26.41
CA VAL A 34 23.89 -23.45 25.67
C VAL A 34 23.08 -23.77 24.42
N ARG A 35 21.74 -23.58 24.46
CA ARG A 35 20.89 -23.72 23.27
C ARG A 35 21.32 -22.75 22.18
N ILE A 36 21.42 -21.46 22.51
CA ILE A 36 21.76 -20.42 21.54
C ILE A 36 23.13 -20.71 20.91
N ILE A 37 24.12 -21.14 21.69
CA ILE A 37 25.44 -21.44 21.13
C ILE A 37 25.36 -22.62 20.15
N VAL A 38 24.71 -23.72 20.53
CA VAL A 38 24.63 -24.93 19.67
C VAL A 38 23.81 -24.67 18.40
N GLU A 39 22.68 -23.95 18.51
CA GLU A 39 21.88 -23.56 17.33
C GLU A 39 22.68 -22.66 16.37
N ARG A 40 23.49 -21.73 16.90
CA ARG A 40 24.38 -20.89 16.07
C ARG A 40 25.47 -21.70 15.37
N GLU A 41 26.12 -22.63 16.09
CA GLU A 41 27.14 -23.50 15.50
C GLU A 41 26.57 -24.35 14.35
N GLU A 42 25.34 -24.81 14.49
CA GLU A 42 24.62 -25.57 13.46
C GLU A 42 24.23 -24.68 12.27
N ASP A 43 23.64 -23.51 12.50
CA ASP A 43 23.33 -22.53 11.47
C ASP A 43 24.57 -22.10 10.67
N ASP A 44 25.70 -21.84 11.35
CA ASP A 44 26.97 -21.47 10.71
C ASP A 44 27.57 -22.61 9.88
N ARG A 45 27.41 -23.86 10.34
CA ARG A 45 27.84 -25.05 9.59
C ARG A 45 27.00 -25.20 8.32
N GLU A 46 25.67 -25.14 8.44
CA GLU A 46 24.75 -25.22 7.32
C GLU A 46 25.01 -24.09 6.30
N LEU A 47 25.21 -22.85 6.76
CA LEU A 47 25.55 -21.73 5.88
C LEU A 47 26.85 -21.98 5.10
N LYS A 48 27.89 -22.53 5.74
CA LYS A 48 29.15 -22.87 5.05
C LYS A 48 28.95 -23.96 3.99
N GLU A 49 28.11 -24.95 4.29
CA GLU A 49 27.74 -26.00 3.35
C GLU A 49 26.93 -25.42 2.17
N ASP A 50 25.98 -24.53 2.42
CA ASP A 50 25.15 -23.86 1.40
C ASP A 50 26.00 -22.97 0.46
N ILE A 51 26.95 -22.21 1.03
CA ILE A 51 27.89 -21.39 0.25
C ILE A 51 28.80 -22.31 -0.59
N ALA A 52 29.26 -23.43 -0.03
CA ALA A 52 30.16 -24.39 -0.68
C ALA A 52 31.42 -23.76 -1.30
N GLY A 53 31.90 -22.65 -0.73
CA GLY A 53 33.03 -21.87 -1.25
C GLY A 53 32.74 -21.05 -2.53
N ARG A 54 31.48 -20.98 -2.99
CA ARG A 54 31.07 -20.18 -4.14
C ARG A 54 31.06 -18.69 -3.83
N ASP A 55 31.31 -17.85 -4.84
CA ASP A 55 31.08 -16.41 -4.74
C ASP A 55 29.59 -16.10 -4.88
N LEU A 56 28.96 -15.65 -3.78
CA LEU A 56 27.54 -15.32 -3.76
C LEU A 56 27.16 -14.18 -4.71
N VAL A 57 28.10 -13.30 -5.07
CA VAL A 57 27.88 -12.25 -6.06
C VAL A 57 27.71 -12.88 -7.45
N GLU A 58 28.60 -13.80 -7.83
CA GLU A 58 28.51 -14.49 -9.11
C GLU A 58 27.26 -15.36 -9.20
N VAL A 59 26.94 -16.11 -8.13
CA VAL A 59 25.73 -16.94 -8.06
C VAL A 59 24.48 -16.10 -8.28
N ALA A 60 24.33 -14.99 -7.55
CA ALA A 60 23.17 -14.11 -7.69
C ALA A 60 23.07 -13.44 -9.07
N LEU A 61 24.20 -13.11 -9.70
CA LEU A 61 24.19 -12.52 -11.05
C LEU A 61 23.89 -13.56 -12.15
N ALA A 62 24.24 -14.83 -11.94
CA ALA A 62 23.99 -15.91 -12.88
C ALA A 62 22.55 -16.45 -12.79
N ASP A 63 22.09 -16.74 -11.57
CA ASP A 63 20.73 -17.23 -11.29
C ASP A 63 20.24 -16.79 -9.89
N PRO A 64 19.48 -15.69 -9.79
CA PRO A 64 18.89 -15.24 -8.53
C PRO A 64 17.97 -16.26 -7.85
N SER A 65 17.44 -17.25 -8.59
CA SER A 65 16.51 -18.24 -8.03
C SER A 65 17.21 -19.28 -7.14
N GLU A 66 18.52 -19.47 -7.31
CA GLU A 66 19.34 -20.30 -6.40
C GLU A 66 19.53 -19.66 -5.01
N MET A 67 19.31 -18.35 -4.90
CA MET A 67 19.52 -17.61 -3.67
C MET A 67 18.37 -17.83 -2.70
N HIS A 68 18.43 -18.87 -1.87
CA HIS A 68 17.47 -19.06 -0.78
C HIS A 68 17.73 -18.10 0.39
N THR A 69 16.81 -18.03 1.35
CA THR A 69 16.77 -17.00 2.41
C THR A 69 18.11 -16.74 3.10
N ARG A 70 18.83 -17.77 3.53
CA ARG A 70 20.12 -17.61 4.23
C ARG A 70 21.17 -16.95 3.34
N LEU A 71 21.33 -17.42 2.09
CA LEU A 71 22.28 -16.83 1.13
C LEU A 71 21.91 -15.39 0.80
N LYS A 72 20.61 -15.07 0.67
CA LYS A 72 20.15 -13.68 0.49
C LYS A 72 20.56 -12.80 1.67
N LEU A 73 20.31 -13.23 2.90
CA LEU A 73 20.69 -12.49 4.10
C LEU A 73 22.20 -12.23 4.12
N THR A 74 23.01 -13.26 3.86
CA THR A 74 24.48 -13.15 3.82
C THR A 74 24.95 -12.19 2.72
N LEU A 75 24.43 -12.29 1.49
CA LEU A 75 24.79 -11.38 0.39
C LEU A 75 24.45 -9.91 0.69
N LEU A 76 23.34 -9.68 1.41
CA LEU A 76 22.94 -8.35 1.87
C LEU A 76 23.79 -7.84 3.05
N GLY A 77 24.58 -8.70 3.69
CA GLY A 77 25.36 -8.39 4.89
C GLY A 77 24.53 -8.41 6.18
N ARG A 78 23.38 -9.08 6.18
CA ARG A 78 22.52 -9.30 7.34
C ARG A 78 23.01 -10.51 8.14
N THR A 79 22.68 -10.53 9.42
CA THR A 79 22.86 -11.74 10.24
C THR A 79 21.79 -12.78 9.87
N ILE A 80 22.18 -14.05 9.85
CA ILE A 80 21.24 -15.16 9.71
C ILE A 80 20.45 -15.40 11.01
N HIS A 81 20.88 -14.81 12.14
CA HIS A 81 20.24 -14.94 13.44
C HIS A 81 19.23 -13.80 13.66
N SER A 82 17.95 -14.09 13.43
CA SER A 82 16.84 -13.12 13.53
C SER A 82 16.73 -12.37 14.87
N THR A 83 17.18 -13.00 15.97
CA THR A 83 17.19 -12.37 17.30
C THR A 83 18.24 -11.25 17.40
N ASP A 84 19.40 -11.43 16.77
CA ASP A 84 20.48 -10.45 16.78
C ASP A 84 20.09 -9.24 15.93
N GLU A 85 19.52 -9.47 14.75
CA GLU A 85 18.95 -8.40 13.92
C GLU A 85 17.86 -7.63 14.68
N SER A 86 16.92 -8.35 15.33
CA SER A 86 15.83 -7.72 16.07
C SER A 86 16.35 -6.88 17.24
N THR A 87 17.42 -7.31 17.90
CA THR A 87 18.05 -6.59 19.01
C THR A 87 18.75 -5.32 18.49
N MET A 88 19.50 -5.43 17.40
CA MET A 88 20.15 -4.30 16.73
C MET A 88 19.10 -3.26 16.28
N VAL A 89 18.04 -3.71 15.61
CA VAL A 89 16.95 -2.85 15.11
C VAL A 89 16.23 -2.14 16.25
N LYS A 90 15.88 -2.84 17.34
CA LYS A 90 15.27 -2.22 18.52
C LYS A 90 16.14 -1.13 19.11
N ARG A 91 17.46 -1.37 19.22
CA ARG A 91 18.41 -0.39 19.75
C ARG A 91 18.49 0.85 18.85
N ILE A 92 18.69 0.67 17.54
CA ILE A 92 18.84 1.78 16.58
C ILE A 92 17.55 2.60 16.46
N THR A 93 16.40 1.94 16.54
CA THR A 93 15.09 2.60 16.38
C THR A 93 14.47 3.04 17.71
N ASN A 94 15.17 2.88 18.84
CA ASN A 94 14.64 3.12 20.18
C ASN A 94 13.27 2.45 20.43
N ASN A 95 13.18 1.15 20.11
CA ASN A 95 11.99 0.30 20.20
C ASN A 95 10.80 0.67 19.29
N VAL A 96 10.95 1.61 18.35
CA VAL A 96 9.90 1.93 17.37
C VAL A 96 9.62 0.74 16.44
N ALA A 97 10.69 0.02 16.04
CA ALA A 97 10.59 -1.23 15.31
C ALA A 97 11.17 -2.39 16.13
N ASN A 98 10.52 -3.56 16.07
CA ASN A 98 10.88 -4.72 16.91
C ASN A 98 11.66 -5.80 16.15
N SER A 99 11.82 -5.64 14.84
CA SER A 99 12.42 -6.59 13.90
C SER A 99 12.76 -5.86 12.60
N GLY A 100 13.69 -6.39 11.81
CA GLY A 100 14.03 -5.84 10.50
C GLY A 100 12.83 -5.73 9.56
N TRP A 101 12.00 -6.77 9.52
CA TRP A 101 10.74 -6.77 8.77
C TRP A 101 9.80 -5.63 9.17
N SER A 102 9.61 -5.40 10.48
CA SER A 102 8.75 -4.31 10.95
C SER A 102 9.31 -2.92 10.58
N LEU A 103 10.63 -2.76 10.55
CA LEU A 103 11.28 -1.52 10.14
C LEU A 103 11.11 -1.28 8.64
N ILE A 104 11.37 -2.30 7.81
CA ILE A 104 11.17 -2.26 6.36
C ILE A 104 9.74 -1.84 6.04
N ARG A 105 8.72 -2.50 6.62
CA ARG A 105 7.31 -2.16 6.33
C ARG A 105 6.92 -0.75 6.74
N ARG A 106 7.46 -0.24 7.85
CA ARG A 106 7.22 1.15 8.29
C ARG A 106 7.80 2.16 7.31
N ILE A 107 9.00 1.91 6.80
CA ILE A 107 9.65 2.80 5.83
C ILE A 107 9.04 2.65 4.44
N ALA A 108 8.75 1.43 3.98
CA ALA A 108 8.07 1.17 2.71
C ALA A 108 6.66 1.78 2.67
N GLY A 109 5.93 1.71 3.78
CA GLY A 109 4.59 2.26 3.96
C GLY A 109 4.55 3.67 4.54
N PHE A 110 5.65 4.43 4.50
CA PHE A 110 5.73 5.75 5.15
C PHE A 110 4.65 6.72 4.64
N ASP A 111 4.30 6.62 3.36
CA ASP A 111 3.24 7.41 2.74
C ASP A 111 1.85 7.13 3.35
N HIS A 112 1.63 5.93 3.88
CA HIS A 112 0.34 5.52 4.47
C HIS A 112 0.28 5.81 5.96
N ARG A 113 1.44 5.74 6.64
CA ARG A 113 1.52 5.95 8.08
C ARG A 113 2.89 6.49 8.48
N THR A 114 2.93 7.78 8.78
CA THR A 114 4.15 8.43 9.27
C THR A 114 4.57 7.81 10.59
N THR A 115 5.81 7.31 10.66
CA THR A 115 6.42 6.84 11.89
C THR A 115 7.64 7.71 12.20
N VAL A 116 7.77 8.20 13.43
CA VAL A 116 8.95 8.96 13.84
C VAL A 116 10.15 7.99 13.91
N LEU A 117 11.10 8.16 12.99
CA LEU A 117 12.28 7.33 12.85
C LEU A 117 13.54 8.22 12.86
N SER A 118 14.58 7.77 13.54
CA SER A 118 15.89 8.42 13.55
C SER A 118 16.56 8.33 12.18
N SER A 119 17.49 9.24 11.88
CA SER A 119 18.30 9.19 10.65
C SER A 119 19.00 7.83 10.48
N ASP A 120 19.51 7.27 11.58
CA ASP A 120 20.13 5.94 11.60
C ASP A 120 19.17 4.82 11.20
N ALA A 121 17.89 4.90 11.55
CA ALA A 121 16.90 3.90 11.13
C ALA A 121 16.72 3.89 9.61
N TRP A 122 16.71 5.07 8.97
CA TRP A 122 16.66 5.18 7.52
C TRP A 122 17.93 4.65 6.86
N LYS A 123 19.11 5.03 7.40
CA LYS A 123 20.41 4.54 6.92
C LYS A 123 20.53 3.03 7.04
N LEU A 124 20.05 2.44 8.12
CA LEU A 124 20.07 0.99 8.33
C LEU A 124 19.29 0.26 7.23
N VAL A 125 18.10 0.73 6.87
CA VAL A 125 17.33 0.16 5.76
C VAL A 125 18.01 0.38 4.41
N TYR A 126 18.56 1.58 4.18
CA TYR A 126 19.39 1.85 3.01
C TYR A 126 20.66 0.97 2.97
N CYS A 127 21.07 0.38 4.07
CA CYS A 127 22.18 -0.56 4.12
C CYS A 127 21.73 -2.02 4.06
N ASP A 128 20.50 -2.31 3.61
CA ASP A 128 19.94 -3.67 3.57
C ASP A 128 19.85 -4.34 4.95
N LEU A 129 19.68 -3.54 6.02
CA LEU A 129 19.74 -4.01 7.41
C LEU A 129 21.08 -4.67 7.79
N TYR A 130 22.18 -4.19 7.20
CA TYR A 130 23.53 -4.68 7.47
C TYR A 130 23.78 -4.86 8.98
N TYR A 131 24.30 -6.02 9.36
CA TYR A 131 24.53 -6.34 10.76
C TYR A 131 25.80 -5.66 11.29
N ILE A 132 25.63 -4.59 12.07
CA ILE A 132 26.75 -3.75 12.54
C ILE A 132 27.40 -4.25 13.83
N ASP A 133 26.70 -5.02 14.65
CA ASP A 133 27.20 -5.44 15.98
C ASP A 133 28.36 -6.45 15.90
N GLY A 134 28.57 -7.06 14.73
CA GLY A 134 29.69 -7.95 14.44
C GLY A 134 30.83 -7.29 13.65
N CYS A 135 30.80 -5.97 13.43
CA CYS A 135 31.75 -5.27 12.56
C CYS A 135 32.34 -4.04 13.25
N ASP A 136 33.60 -3.72 12.93
CA ASP A 136 34.28 -2.51 13.41
C ASP A 136 33.82 -1.24 12.68
N ALA A 137 33.08 -1.39 11.57
CA ALA A 137 32.57 -0.27 10.78
C ALA A 137 31.32 0.34 11.41
N THR A 138 31.28 1.67 11.44
CA THR A 138 30.08 2.40 11.85
C THR A 138 29.01 2.34 10.77
N LEU A 139 27.73 2.52 11.15
CA LEU A 139 26.62 2.57 10.20
C LEU A 139 26.81 3.65 9.13
N GLN A 140 27.40 4.79 9.50
CA GLN A 140 27.71 5.87 8.56
C GLN A 140 28.73 5.43 7.49
N GLN A 141 29.79 4.73 7.89
CA GLN A 141 30.81 4.23 6.95
C GLN A 141 30.22 3.20 5.99
N ILE A 142 29.35 2.32 6.48
CA ILE A 142 28.64 1.33 5.66
C ILE A 142 27.71 2.05 4.67
N TYR A 143 26.97 3.05 5.12
CA TYR A 143 26.10 3.87 4.26
C TYR A 143 26.86 4.53 3.11
N GLU A 144 27.98 5.19 3.41
CA GLU A 144 28.84 5.83 2.40
C GLU A 144 29.47 4.81 1.44
N ALA A 145 29.84 3.62 1.94
CA ALA A 145 30.32 2.53 1.09
C ALA A 145 29.22 2.04 0.13
N ARG A 146 28.00 1.84 0.62
CA ARG A 146 26.85 1.42 -0.20
C ARG A 146 26.50 2.45 -1.28
N LEU A 147 26.51 3.74 -0.95
CA LEU A 147 26.32 4.82 -1.93
C LEU A 147 27.37 4.73 -3.06
N ARG A 148 28.65 4.62 -2.71
CA ARG A 148 29.73 4.51 -3.72
C ARG A 148 29.61 3.25 -4.57
N GLU A 149 29.28 2.11 -3.97
CA GLU A 149 29.09 0.84 -4.69
C GLU A 149 27.97 0.90 -5.72
N GLU A 150 26.89 1.64 -5.42
CA GLU A 150 25.75 1.86 -6.30
C GLU A 150 26.07 2.88 -7.39
N ASP A 151 26.74 4.00 -7.08
CA ASP A 151 27.18 4.97 -8.08
C ASP A 151 28.13 4.35 -9.12
N LEU A 152 29.00 3.43 -8.66
CA LEU A 152 29.92 2.68 -9.52
C LEU A 152 29.29 1.44 -10.18
N GLN A 153 28.03 1.12 -9.87
CA GLN A 153 27.32 -0.07 -10.37
C GLN A 153 28.14 -1.36 -10.21
N THR A 154 28.78 -1.51 -9.05
CA THR A 154 29.64 -2.67 -8.76
C THR A 154 28.88 -4.00 -8.89
N PRO A 155 29.56 -5.12 -9.21
CA PRO A 155 28.93 -6.44 -9.25
C PRO A 155 28.17 -6.78 -7.97
N ALA A 156 28.73 -6.42 -6.80
CA ALA A 156 28.08 -6.62 -5.51
C ALA A 156 26.79 -5.81 -5.34
N ALA A 157 26.75 -4.55 -5.82
CA ALA A 157 25.55 -3.73 -5.78
C ALA A 157 24.44 -4.31 -6.68
N ARG A 158 24.80 -4.73 -7.90
CA ARG A 158 23.87 -5.38 -8.84
C ARG A 158 23.34 -6.71 -8.30
N ALA A 159 24.20 -7.52 -7.69
CA ALA A 159 23.80 -8.79 -7.07
C ALA A 159 22.81 -8.58 -5.92
N ARG A 160 23.07 -7.59 -5.04
CA ARG A 160 22.12 -7.24 -3.96
C ARG A 160 20.77 -6.80 -4.50
N GLU A 161 20.75 -5.99 -5.56
CA GLU A 161 19.51 -5.55 -6.19
C GLU A 161 18.63 -6.71 -6.65
N LEU A 162 19.23 -7.74 -7.25
CA LEU A 162 18.52 -8.93 -7.74
C LEU A 162 17.87 -9.77 -6.63
N VAL A 163 18.43 -9.76 -5.41
CA VAL A 163 17.94 -10.61 -4.32
C VAL A 163 17.00 -9.90 -3.34
N ARG A 164 16.91 -8.57 -3.39
CA ARG A 164 16.00 -7.79 -2.54
C ARG A 164 14.55 -8.17 -2.82
N ASP A 165 13.76 -8.30 -1.76
CA ASP A 165 12.30 -8.35 -1.90
C ASP A 165 11.73 -6.94 -2.17
N GLU A 166 10.50 -6.91 -2.67
CA GLU A 166 9.82 -5.68 -3.09
C GLU A 166 9.63 -4.69 -1.93
N ASP A 167 9.31 -5.17 -0.73
CA ASP A 167 9.17 -4.33 0.45
C ASP A 167 10.50 -3.64 0.80
N LEU A 168 11.62 -4.35 0.69
CA LEU A 168 12.96 -3.81 0.92
C LEU A 168 13.37 -2.82 -0.19
N LYS A 169 13.13 -3.12 -1.47
CA LYS A 169 13.38 -2.17 -2.58
C LYS A 169 12.64 -0.85 -2.34
N LYS A 170 11.34 -0.94 -2.10
CA LYS A 170 10.49 0.21 -1.76
C LYS A 170 10.99 0.98 -0.54
N ALA A 171 11.41 0.27 0.51
CA ALA A 171 11.91 0.92 1.71
C ALA A 171 13.25 1.64 1.47
N ARG A 172 14.17 1.05 0.70
CA ARG A 172 15.46 1.65 0.34
C ARG A 172 15.30 2.94 -0.45
N ARG A 173 14.41 2.93 -1.46
CA ARG A 173 14.04 4.16 -2.19
C ARG A 173 13.59 5.26 -1.24
N ASN A 174 12.60 4.95 -0.40
CA ASN A 174 12.03 5.93 0.50
C ASN A 174 13.11 6.47 1.45
N ALA A 175 14.03 5.60 1.90
CA ALA A 175 15.19 6.00 2.67
C ALA A 175 16.16 6.90 1.88
N ARG A 176 16.43 6.61 0.60
CA ARG A 176 17.27 7.46 -0.26
C ARG A 176 16.78 8.91 -0.28
N TRP A 177 15.48 9.10 -0.49
CA TRP A 177 14.87 10.43 -0.52
C TRP A 177 14.91 11.12 0.84
N MET A 178 14.58 10.37 1.91
CA MET A 178 14.48 10.93 3.26
C MET A 178 15.83 11.25 3.88
N ILE A 179 16.86 10.40 3.71
CA ILE A 179 18.20 10.65 4.28
C ILE A 179 18.76 11.97 3.75
N ALA A 180 18.69 12.18 2.44
CA ALA A 180 19.15 13.41 1.81
C ALA A 180 18.41 14.67 2.29
N ALA A 181 17.16 14.54 2.75
CA ALA A 181 16.39 15.63 3.34
C ALA A 181 16.71 15.84 4.83
N LEU A 182 16.84 14.76 5.60
CA LEU A 182 17.12 14.78 7.03
C LEU A 182 18.49 15.35 7.37
N GLU A 183 19.45 15.25 6.45
CA GLU A 183 20.79 15.82 6.61
C GLU A 183 20.87 17.31 6.27
N ARG A 184 19.80 17.91 5.73
CA ARG A 184 19.75 19.36 5.46
C ARG A 184 19.45 20.12 6.76
N PRO A 185 19.99 21.35 6.91
CA PRO A 185 19.64 22.22 8.03
C PRO A 185 18.12 22.47 8.06
N VAL A 186 17.51 22.28 9.23
CA VAL A 186 16.09 22.57 9.44
C VAL A 186 15.88 24.08 9.32
N THR A 187 15.05 24.52 8.36
CA THR A 187 14.50 25.88 8.39
C THR A 187 13.33 25.89 9.37
N ASP A 188 13.34 26.84 10.31
CA ASP A 188 12.40 26.92 11.43
C ASP A 188 11.04 27.51 11.00
N ASP A 189 10.51 27.05 9.87
CA ASP A 189 9.22 27.48 9.31
C ASP A 189 8.09 26.57 9.81
N ASP A 190 8.03 26.31 11.12
CA ASP A 190 6.85 25.63 11.66
C ASP A 190 5.62 26.54 11.52
N PRO A 191 4.51 26.03 10.96
CA PRO A 191 3.30 26.81 10.86
C PRO A 191 2.84 27.22 12.28
N PRO A 192 2.33 28.46 12.45
CA PRO A 192 1.81 28.90 13.74
C PRO A 192 0.70 27.96 14.22
N ARG A 193 0.62 27.76 15.54
CA ARG A 193 -0.43 26.93 16.14
C ARG A 193 -1.81 27.44 15.69
N PRO A 194 -2.73 26.55 15.28
CA PRO A 194 -4.12 26.91 15.06
C PRO A 194 -4.68 27.59 16.32
N ASN A 195 -5.46 28.67 16.14
CA ASN A 195 -6.27 29.34 17.17
C ASN A 195 -5.51 30.16 18.24
N GLN A 196 -4.26 30.60 18.01
CA GLN A 196 -3.54 31.48 18.95
C GLN A 196 -4.28 32.79 19.30
N GLU A 197 -4.93 33.42 18.32
CA GLU A 197 -5.71 34.65 18.53
C GLU A 197 -6.98 34.40 19.36
N SER A 198 -7.66 33.27 19.10
CA SER A 198 -8.84 32.85 19.85
C SER A 198 -8.50 32.51 21.31
N GLU A 199 -7.31 31.94 21.56
CA GLU A 199 -6.78 31.68 22.90
C GLU A 199 -6.55 32.97 23.70
N GLN A 200 -5.94 33.99 23.08
CA GLN A 200 -5.70 35.28 23.73
C GLN A 200 -7.01 35.99 24.10
N SER A 201 -7.98 36.02 23.18
CA SER A 201 -9.31 36.62 23.41
C SER A 201 -10.09 35.91 24.53
N MET A 202 -9.97 34.59 24.64
CA MET A 202 -10.59 33.84 25.74
C MET A 202 -9.93 34.09 27.09
N ARG A 203 -8.59 34.17 27.16
CA ARG A 203 -7.87 34.49 28.40
C ARG A 203 -8.24 35.87 28.95
N GLU A 204 -8.53 36.83 28.07
CA GLU A 204 -9.09 38.13 28.47
C GLU A 204 -10.53 38.02 28.97
N SER A 205 -11.36 37.18 28.34
CA SER A 205 -12.74 36.93 28.79
C SER A 205 -12.80 36.25 30.16
N LEU A 206 -11.87 35.33 30.46
CA LEU A 206 -11.73 34.67 31.77
C LEU A 206 -11.39 35.67 32.88
N ARG A 207 -10.43 36.58 32.63
CA ARG A 207 -10.00 37.59 33.62
C ARG A 207 -11.08 38.60 33.97
N ASN A 208 -12.02 38.86 33.05
CA ASN A 208 -13.01 39.92 33.19
C ASN A 208 -14.42 39.41 33.53
N SER A 209 -14.65 38.09 33.61
CA SER A 209 -15.99 37.54 33.84
C SER A 209 -16.38 37.57 35.32
N PRO A 210 -17.51 38.21 35.69
CA PRO A 210 -17.99 38.24 37.08
C PRO A 210 -18.82 36.99 37.45
N PHE A 211 -19.01 36.04 36.52
CA PHE A 211 -19.91 34.89 36.70
C PHE A 211 -19.12 33.60 36.96
N PRO A 212 -19.26 32.97 38.15
CA PRO A 212 -18.50 31.76 38.52
C PRO A 212 -18.69 30.56 37.58
N GLU A 213 -19.89 30.40 37.00
CA GLU A 213 -20.22 29.31 36.06
C GLU A 213 -19.47 29.46 34.73
N VAL A 214 -19.33 30.70 34.25
CA VAL A 214 -18.55 31.02 33.04
C VAL A 214 -17.07 30.79 33.29
N VAL A 215 -16.58 31.15 34.49
CA VAL A 215 -15.19 30.90 34.91
C VAL A 215 -14.89 29.40 34.97
N ALA A 216 -15.81 28.57 35.50
CA ALA A 216 -15.64 27.12 35.56
C ALA A 216 -15.59 26.48 34.15
N TYR A 217 -16.52 26.82 33.26
CA TYR A 217 -16.53 26.34 31.87
C TYR A 217 -15.27 26.74 31.09
N LEU A 218 -14.84 27.99 31.21
CA LEU A 218 -13.64 28.48 30.54
C LEU A 218 -12.34 27.88 31.13
N SER A 219 -12.31 27.54 32.42
CA SER A 219 -11.18 26.83 33.04
C SER A 219 -11.03 25.39 32.53
N GLU A 220 -12.14 24.68 32.31
CA GLU A 220 -12.12 23.36 31.63
C GLU A 220 -11.60 23.47 30.20
N TYR A 221 -11.96 24.56 29.51
CA TYR A 221 -11.48 24.85 28.17
C TYR A 221 -9.99 25.21 28.13
N GLU A 222 -9.46 25.99 29.10
CA GLU A 222 -8.02 26.23 29.22
C GLU A 222 -7.22 24.94 29.42
N ASN A 223 -7.72 24.02 30.26
CA ASN A 223 -7.10 22.70 30.42
C ASN A 223 -7.12 21.88 29.12
N TRP A 224 -8.17 22.01 28.30
CA TRP A 224 -8.22 21.40 26.98
C TRP A 224 -7.20 22.03 26.02
N ILE A 225 -7.05 23.35 26.03
CA ILE A 225 -6.04 24.06 25.24
C ILE A 225 -4.63 23.60 25.63
N GLU A 226 -4.32 23.52 26.92
CA GLU A 226 -2.98 23.12 27.37
C GLU A 226 -2.65 21.69 26.93
N LYS A 227 -3.61 20.76 27.01
CA LYS A 227 -3.47 19.41 26.44
C LYS A 227 -3.30 19.39 24.92
N GLU A 228 -3.96 20.28 24.20
CA GLU A 228 -3.75 20.44 22.75
C GLU A 228 -2.36 20.98 22.44
N LYS A 229 -1.82 21.88 23.27
CA LYS A 229 -0.43 22.37 23.12
C LYS A 229 0.58 21.27 23.37
N GLU A 230 0.39 20.48 24.43
CA GLU A 230 1.21 19.30 24.72
C GLU A 230 1.20 18.35 23.52
N ARG A 231 0.01 17.97 23.02
CA ARG A 231 -0.13 17.16 21.79
C ARG A 231 0.57 17.78 20.59
N TRP A 232 0.44 19.08 20.38
CA TRP A 232 1.07 19.78 19.26
C TRP A 232 2.59 19.69 19.31
N GLU A 233 3.20 19.89 20.50
CA GLU A 233 4.65 19.73 20.66
C GLU A 233 5.09 18.28 20.52
N GLU A 234 4.32 17.32 21.05
CA GLU A 234 4.58 15.88 20.87
C GLU A 234 4.55 15.47 19.40
N ASP A 235 3.64 16.02 18.59
CA ASP A 235 3.50 15.73 17.16
C ASP A 235 4.46 16.54 16.28
N LYS A 236 5.25 17.46 16.84
CA LYS A 236 6.19 18.30 16.08
C LYS A 236 7.18 17.47 15.23
N PRO A 237 7.82 16.40 15.75
CA PRO A 237 8.70 15.55 14.94
C PRO A 237 7.97 14.84 13.81
N LYS A 238 6.74 14.36 14.05
CA LYS A 238 5.91 13.70 13.02
C LYS A 238 5.63 14.65 11.87
N ARG A 239 5.20 15.88 12.18
CA ARG A 239 4.85 16.90 11.17
C ARG A 239 6.07 17.41 10.41
N HIS A 240 7.22 17.51 11.07
CA HIS A 240 8.47 17.80 10.38
C HIS A 240 8.78 16.73 9.33
N LEU A 241 8.68 15.44 9.69
CA LEU A 241 8.90 14.35 8.73
C LEU A 241 7.87 14.33 7.60
N GLU A 242 6.60 14.62 7.87
CA GLU A 242 5.56 14.72 6.82
C GLU A 242 5.84 15.86 5.83
N ARG A 243 6.34 17.00 6.32
CA ARG A 243 6.76 18.11 5.46
C ARG A 243 7.95 17.72 4.60
N LEU A 244 8.98 17.10 5.18
CA LEU A 244 10.12 16.60 4.42
C LEU A 244 9.68 15.58 3.37
N TRP A 245 8.82 14.62 3.76
CA TRP A 245 8.27 13.62 2.84
C TRP A 245 7.57 14.26 1.65
N LYS A 246 6.71 15.27 1.88
CA LYS A 246 6.05 16.03 0.80
C LYS A 246 7.03 16.73 -0.15
N GLN A 247 8.21 17.11 0.33
CA GLN A 247 9.24 17.77 -0.49
C GLN A 247 10.06 16.78 -1.32
N VAL A 248 10.29 15.57 -0.81
CA VAL A 248 11.23 14.61 -1.43
C VAL A 248 10.56 13.44 -2.15
N SER A 249 9.32 13.11 -1.78
CA SER A 249 8.56 12.05 -2.44
C SER A 249 7.88 12.57 -3.71
N PRO A 250 7.65 11.71 -4.72
CA PRO A 250 6.93 12.07 -5.94
C PRO A 250 5.58 12.72 -5.63
N ALA A 251 5.26 13.77 -6.37
CA ALA A 251 3.93 14.38 -6.31
C ALA A 251 2.86 13.39 -6.79
N PRO A 252 1.66 13.42 -6.19
CA PRO A 252 0.58 12.58 -6.67
C PRO A 252 0.21 13.00 -8.10
N PRO A 253 -0.25 12.05 -8.94
CA PRO A 253 -0.81 12.36 -10.25
C PRO A 253 -1.87 13.47 -10.19
N ALA A 254 -1.88 14.35 -11.19
CA ALA A 254 -2.77 15.51 -11.24
C ALA A 254 -4.27 15.18 -11.05
N TRP A 255 -4.72 13.99 -11.47
CA TRP A 255 -6.10 13.56 -11.25
C TRP A 255 -6.39 13.26 -9.77
N MET A 256 -5.42 12.69 -9.03
CA MET A 256 -5.55 12.47 -7.58
C MET A 256 -5.58 13.80 -6.86
N GLN A 257 -4.72 14.75 -7.25
CA GLN A 257 -4.73 16.09 -6.68
C GLN A 257 -6.09 16.77 -6.90
N LYS A 258 -6.68 16.68 -8.11
CA LYS A 258 -8.03 17.20 -8.37
C LYS A 258 -9.10 16.56 -7.47
N VAL A 259 -9.00 15.25 -7.21
CA VAL A 259 -9.90 14.53 -6.29
C VAL A 259 -9.73 15.01 -4.85
N LEU A 260 -8.48 15.16 -4.40
CA LEU A 260 -8.12 15.65 -3.07
C LEU A 260 -8.59 17.10 -2.86
N ASP A 261 -8.35 17.99 -3.83
CA ASP A 261 -8.72 19.40 -3.76
C ASP A 261 -10.24 19.59 -3.82
N ALA A 262 -10.89 18.92 -4.78
CA ALA A 262 -12.34 19.01 -4.94
C ALA A 262 -13.09 18.23 -3.86
N GLN A 263 -12.40 17.33 -3.15
CA GLN A 263 -12.97 16.42 -2.16
C GLN A 263 -14.15 15.60 -2.72
N GLN A 264 -14.02 15.18 -3.97
CA GLN A 264 -15.09 14.57 -4.75
C GLN A 264 -14.94 13.05 -4.84
N PRO A 265 -16.03 12.27 -4.71
CA PRO A 265 -15.97 10.84 -4.92
C PRO A 265 -15.52 10.48 -6.34
N PHE A 266 -14.77 9.38 -6.48
CA PHE A 266 -14.27 8.88 -7.75
C PHE A 266 -14.45 7.36 -7.87
N GLY A 267 -14.45 6.87 -9.11
CA GLY A 267 -14.61 5.45 -9.43
C GLY A 267 -15.44 5.22 -10.68
N PHE A 268 -16.13 4.08 -10.74
CA PHE A 268 -16.95 3.70 -11.88
C PHE A 268 -18.44 3.63 -11.54
N VAL A 269 -19.26 3.75 -12.58
CA VAL A 269 -20.66 3.32 -12.55
C VAL A 269 -20.71 1.83 -12.86
N TYR A 270 -21.45 1.08 -12.07
CA TYR A 270 -21.55 -0.37 -12.16
C TYR A 270 -22.96 -0.82 -12.50
N TYR A 271 -23.04 -1.88 -13.28
CA TYR A 271 -24.27 -2.60 -13.59
C TYR A 271 -24.07 -4.08 -13.29
N VAL A 272 -25.18 -4.79 -13.09
CA VAL A 272 -25.20 -6.24 -13.00
C VAL A 272 -25.80 -6.75 -14.30
N SER A 273 -25.21 -7.79 -14.88
CA SER A 273 -25.75 -8.41 -16.09
C SER A 273 -27.19 -8.89 -15.88
N ARG A 274 -27.97 -8.93 -16.96
CA ARG A 274 -29.37 -9.36 -16.99
C ARG A 274 -29.49 -10.78 -16.47
N GLU A 275 -28.63 -11.68 -16.92
CA GLU A 275 -28.56 -13.07 -16.47
C GLU A 275 -28.30 -13.17 -14.97
N ALA A 276 -27.31 -12.43 -14.45
CA ALA A 276 -27.01 -12.41 -13.03
C ALA A 276 -28.18 -11.85 -12.21
N THR A 277 -28.83 -10.79 -12.69
CA THR A 277 -29.98 -10.18 -12.03
C THR A 277 -31.16 -11.14 -11.98
N GLN A 278 -31.44 -11.87 -13.07
CA GLN A 278 -32.50 -12.87 -13.12
C GLN A 278 -32.25 -14.04 -12.18
N LYS A 279 -31.01 -14.54 -12.12
CA LYS A 279 -30.65 -15.69 -11.28
C LYS A 279 -30.56 -15.35 -9.80
N TYR A 280 -29.95 -14.21 -9.46
CA TYR A 280 -29.62 -13.85 -8.09
C TYR A 280 -30.58 -12.85 -7.46
N GLY A 281 -31.39 -12.14 -8.25
CA GLY A 281 -32.34 -11.15 -7.76
C GLY A 281 -31.67 -10.16 -6.79
N HIS A 282 -32.22 -9.97 -5.60
CA HIS A 282 -31.62 -9.06 -4.60
C HIS A 282 -30.34 -9.60 -3.92
N TYR A 283 -30.01 -10.88 -4.09
CA TYR A 283 -28.89 -11.52 -3.41
C TYR A 283 -27.52 -11.24 -4.05
N TRP A 284 -27.47 -10.70 -5.27
CA TRP A 284 -26.19 -10.39 -5.94
C TRP A 284 -25.31 -9.43 -5.12
N LYS A 285 -25.91 -8.53 -4.32
CA LYS A 285 -25.16 -7.57 -3.48
C LYS A 285 -24.31 -8.27 -2.42
N SER A 286 -24.85 -9.32 -1.81
CA SER A 286 -24.13 -10.12 -0.81
C SER A 286 -22.98 -10.88 -1.44
N GLU A 287 -23.20 -11.42 -2.64
CA GLU A 287 -22.15 -12.12 -3.39
C GLU A 287 -21.06 -11.15 -3.86
N TRP A 288 -21.44 -9.97 -4.37
CA TRP A 288 -20.49 -8.91 -4.73
C TRP A 288 -19.63 -8.49 -3.54
N LEU A 289 -20.21 -8.32 -2.34
CA LEU A 289 -19.45 -7.98 -1.15
C LEU A 289 -18.43 -9.08 -0.78
N ARG A 290 -18.78 -10.36 -0.97
CA ARG A 290 -17.83 -11.47 -0.76
C ARG A 290 -16.65 -11.37 -1.72
N ILE A 291 -16.93 -11.14 -3.01
CA ILE A 291 -15.92 -11.00 -4.08
C ILE A 291 -15.10 -9.71 -3.91
N GLU A 292 -15.69 -8.64 -3.39
CA GLU A 292 -14.99 -7.39 -3.13
C GLU A 292 -13.89 -7.59 -2.08
N ASN A 293 -14.21 -8.36 -1.04
CA ASN A 293 -13.29 -8.70 0.05
C ASN A 293 -12.21 -9.72 -0.33
N THR A 294 -12.38 -10.47 -1.43
CA THR A 294 -11.28 -11.30 -1.93
C THR A 294 -10.16 -10.42 -2.49
N CYS A 295 -8.98 -10.54 -1.88
CA CYS A 295 -7.80 -9.78 -2.26
C CYS A 295 -6.97 -10.60 -3.25
N SER A 296 -6.60 -10.00 -4.38
CA SER A 296 -5.41 -10.49 -5.09
C SER A 296 -4.18 -9.97 -4.32
N PRO A 297 -3.21 -10.82 -4.00
CA PRO A 297 -1.98 -10.39 -3.32
C PRO A 297 -1.13 -9.41 -4.16
N MET A 298 -1.42 -9.25 -5.46
CA MET A 298 -0.60 -8.48 -6.42
C MET A 298 -1.39 -7.38 -7.17
N GLY A 299 -2.60 -7.03 -6.71
CA GLY A 299 -3.45 -6.06 -7.41
C GLY A 299 -2.98 -4.61 -7.28
N VAL A 300 -2.64 -3.96 -8.40
CA VAL A 300 -2.31 -2.53 -8.44
C VAL A 300 -3.55 -1.71 -8.11
N ARG A 301 -3.49 -0.97 -7.01
CA ARG A 301 -4.49 0.01 -6.62
C ARG A 301 -3.89 1.40 -6.63
N TRP A 302 -4.73 2.43 -6.65
CA TRP A 302 -4.28 3.80 -6.43
C TRP A 302 -3.50 3.94 -5.10
N SER A 303 -3.76 3.07 -4.11
CA SER A 303 -3.04 3.04 -2.82
C SER A 303 -1.57 2.63 -2.94
N CYS A 304 -1.15 2.13 -4.09
CA CYS A 304 0.26 1.85 -4.41
C CYS A 304 1.01 3.11 -4.87
N LEU A 305 0.28 4.18 -5.22
CA LEU A 305 0.83 5.46 -5.65
C LEU A 305 1.17 6.33 -4.43
N HIS A 306 2.17 7.20 -4.57
CA HIS A 306 2.47 8.19 -3.55
C HIS A 306 1.34 9.22 -3.50
N THR A 307 0.77 9.36 -2.31
CA THR A 307 -0.26 10.34 -1.97
C THR A 307 0.32 11.51 -1.16
N GLN A 308 1.62 11.45 -0.85
CA GLN A 308 2.35 12.42 -0.04
C GLN A 308 1.75 12.59 1.37
N GLY A 309 1.42 11.46 2.00
CA GLY A 309 1.10 11.37 3.42
C GLY A 309 -0.25 10.73 3.77
N GLU A 310 -0.32 10.33 5.03
CA GLU A 310 -1.42 9.57 5.66
C GLU A 310 -2.80 10.21 5.41
N ASP A 311 -2.92 11.53 5.57
CA ASP A 311 -4.20 12.25 5.38
C ASP A 311 -4.73 12.18 3.95
N ASN A 312 -3.85 12.28 2.96
CA ASN A 312 -4.21 12.20 1.55
C ASN A 312 -4.59 10.76 1.21
N TRP A 313 -3.83 9.78 1.71
CA TRP A 313 -4.14 8.36 1.57
C TRP A 313 -5.54 8.02 2.13
N TYR A 314 -5.82 8.41 3.37
CA TYR A 314 -7.13 8.20 4.00
C TYR A 314 -8.25 8.94 3.27
N THR A 315 -7.98 10.15 2.77
CA THR A 315 -8.95 10.93 2.01
C THR A 315 -9.29 10.22 0.70
N MET A 316 -8.29 9.75 -0.06
CA MET A 316 -8.52 8.96 -1.27
C MET A 316 -9.32 7.70 -0.97
N HIS A 317 -8.96 6.96 0.08
CA HIS A 317 -9.69 5.76 0.49
C HIS A 317 -11.16 6.04 0.82
N ARG A 318 -11.44 7.17 1.46
CA ARG A 318 -12.81 7.61 1.78
C ARG A 318 -13.60 8.07 0.55
N LEU A 319 -12.92 8.57 -0.48
CA LEU A 319 -13.53 9.13 -1.69
C LEU A 319 -13.71 8.09 -2.80
N GLU A 320 -12.98 6.97 -2.77
CA GLU A 320 -13.22 5.82 -3.63
C GLU A 320 -14.67 5.32 -3.46
N ALA A 321 -15.40 5.18 -4.56
CA ALA A 321 -16.81 4.85 -4.55
C ALA A 321 -17.24 4.06 -5.78
N GLN A 322 -18.20 3.16 -5.57
CA GLN A 322 -18.95 2.49 -6.62
C GLN A 322 -20.35 3.11 -6.70
N ASN A 323 -20.76 3.53 -7.90
CA ASN A 323 -22.11 4.05 -8.13
C ASN A 323 -22.96 2.99 -8.85
N TRP A 324 -24.15 2.71 -8.33
CA TRP A 324 -25.05 1.66 -8.79
C TRP A 324 -26.42 2.27 -9.13
N PRO A 325 -26.69 2.61 -10.40
CA PRO A 325 -27.95 3.22 -10.78
C PRO A 325 -29.09 2.19 -10.81
N ILE A 326 -30.32 2.67 -10.62
CA ILE A 326 -31.50 1.85 -10.84
C ILE A 326 -31.65 1.68 -12.35
N PHE A 327 -31.56 0.43 -12.81
CA PHE A 327 -31.67 0.07 -14.21
C PHE A 327 -32.82 -0.93 -14.39
N SER A 328 -33.74 -0.59 -15.29
CA SER A 328 -34.83 -1.46 -15.71
C SER A 328 -34.57 -1.87 -17.17
N PRO A 329 -34.24 -3.14 -17.44
CA PRO A 329 -33.87 -3.57 -18.78
C PRO A 329 -35.02 -3.41 -19.78
N ASP A 330 -34.69 -2.95 -20.99
CA ASP A 330 -35.56 -3.00 -22.15
C ASP A 330 -35.35 -4.36 -22.85
N GLU A 331 -36.31 -5.26 -22.71
CA GLU A 331 -36.24 -6.60 -23.32
C GLU A 331 -36.22 -6.57 -24.85
N THR A 332 -36.58 -5.44 -25.47
CA THR A 332 -36.53 -5.26 -26.93
C THR A 332 -35.14 -4.93 -27.46
N LEU A 333 -34.22 -4.54 -26.59
CA LEU A 333 -32.85 -4.18 -26.95
C LEU A 333 -31.86 -5.27 -26.55
N VAL A 334 -30.78 -5.38 -27.33
CA VAL A 334 -29.59 -6.13 -26.92
C VAL A 334 -29.01 -5.47 -25.67
N GLU A 335 -28.64 -6.29 -24.68
CA GLU A 335 -28.22 -5.81 -23.36
C GLU A 335 -27.09 -4.77 -23.42
N ASP A 336 -26.08 -5.01 -24.26
CA ASP A 336 -24.95 -4.11 -24.45
C ASP A 336 -25.40 -2.69 -24.87
N ASP A 337 -26.38 -2.59 -25.78
CA ASP A 337 -26.89 -1.32 -26.29
C ASP A 337 -27.82 -0.64 -25.30
N ASP A 338 -28.64 -1.43 -24.61
CA ASP A 338 -29.53 -0.98 -23.53
C ASP A 338 -28.72 -0.33 -22.39
N LEU A 339 -27.67 -1.00 -21.93
CA LEU A 339 -26.76 -0.50 -20.90
C LEU A 339 -26.04 0.79 -21.33
N ARG A 340 -25.53 0.86 -22.57
CA ARG A 340 -24.89 2.09 -23.09
C ARG A 340 -25.88 3.26 -23.15
N LYS A 341 -27.09 3.01 -23.66
CA LYS A 341 -28.17 4.00 -23.74
C LYS A 341 -28.54 4.51 -22.36
N HIS A 342 -28.76 3.61 -21.41
CA HIS A 342 -29.09 3.97 -20.03
C HIS A 342 -27.94 4.75 -19.37
N PHE A 343 -26.69 4.30 -19.50
CA PHE A 343 -25.55 4.97 -18.92
C PHE A 343 -25.36 6.40 -19.47
N LYS A 344 -25.56 6.64 -20.77
CA LYS A 344 -25.51 7.99 -21.35
C LYS A 344 -26.59 8.89 -20.75
N GLN A 345 -27.83 8.40 -20.68
CA GLN A 345 -28.95 9.14 -20.09
C GLN A 345 -28.73 9.44 -18.61
N TYR A 346 -28.33 8.43 -17.83
CA TYR A 346 -28.01 8.56 -16.42
C TYR A 346 -26.89 9.58 -16.19
N SER A 347 -25.79 9.46 -16.94
CA SER A 347 -24.64 10.36 -16.82
C SER A 347 -24.97 11.81 -17.18
N GLN A 348 -25.86 12.04 -18.14
CA GLN A 348 -26.33 13.38 -18.53
C GLN A 348 -27.29 13.98 -17.51
N LYS A 349 -28.31 13.22 -17.09
CA LYS A 349 -29.31 13.65 -16.12
C LYS A 349 -28.70 14.01 -14.76
N ASN A 350 -27.61 13.33 -14.42
CA ASN A 350 -26.97 13.41 -13.11
C ASN A 350 -25.63 14.15 -13.12
N LYS A 351 -25.39 15.02 -14.10
CA LYS A 351 -24.23 15.93 -14.04
C LYS A 351 -24.41 16.86 -12.85
N SER A 352 -23.44 16.86 -11.93
CA SER A 352 -23.40 17.82 -10.83
C SER A 352 -23.24 19.23 -11.39
N ASP A 353 -24.26 20.07 -11.27
CA ASP A 353 -24.23 21.41 -11.88
C ASP A 353 -24.68 22.56 -10.97
N THR A 354 -25.02 22.30 -9.69
CA THR A 354 -25.46 23.39 -8.79
C THR A 354 -24.67 23.50 -7.48
N LYS A 355 -24.72 24.70 -6.88
CA LYS A 355 -24.13 25.01 -5.57
C LYS A 355 -24.87 24.25 -4.46
N GLU A 356 -26.14 23.94 -4.68
CA GLU A 356 -27.04 23.15 -3.84
C GLU A 356 -26.65 21.67 -3.83
N ASP A 357 -26.29 21.09 -4.98
CA ASP A 357 -25.78 19.71 -5.07
C ASP A 357 -24.49 19.54 -4.26
N ARG A 358 -23.61 20.55 -4.31
CA ARG A 358 -22.39 20.59 -3.50
C ARG A 358 -22.70 20.64 -2.00
N LYS A 359 -23.72 21.39 -1.59
CA LYS A 359 -24.20 21.42 -0.19
C LYS A 359 -24.81 20.08 0.24
N MET A 360 -25.58 19.43 -0.63
CA MET A 360 -26.18 18.12 -0.37
C MET A 360 -25.11 17.03 -0.22
N MET A 361 -24.12 17.00 -1.11
CA MET A 361 -22.95 16.11 -0.99
C MET A 361 -22.17 16.35 0.31
N HIS A 362 -22.01 17.62 0.71
CA HIS A 362 -21.39 17.99 1.99
C HIS A 362 -22.21 17.50 3.20
N MET A 363 -23.54 17.53 3.14
CA MET A 363 -24.43 17.00 4.20
C MET A 363 -24.38 15.46 4.29
N ILE A 364 -24.42 14.76 3.15
CA ILE A 364 -24.26 13.28 3.11
C ILE A 364 -22.92 12.88 3.74
N ARG A 365 -21.85 13.64 3.45
CA ARG A 365 -20.52 13.45 4.04
C ARG A 365 -20.51 13.60 5.57
N LYS A 366 -21.22 14.58 6.15
CA LYS A 366 -21.32 14.71 7.62
C LYS A 366 -22.09 13.55 8.27
N LYS A 367 -23.05 12.95 7.56
CA LYS A 367 -23.82 11.79 8.05
C LYS A 367 -23.09 10.44 7.89
N LYS A 368 -22.04 10.35 7.05
CA LYS A 368 -21.19 9.14 6.87
C LYS A 368 -20.38 8.68 8.09
N LYS A 369 -20.61 9.25 9.29
CA LYS A 369 -20.08 8.69 10.55
C LYS A 369 -20.66 7.31 10.89
N HIS A 370 -21.65 6.82 10.12
CA HIS A 370 -22.15 5.45 10.17
C HIS A 370 -21.89 4.75 8.82
N ARG A 371 -21.16 3.64 8.89
CA ARG A 371 -20.86 2.73 7.78
C ARG A 371 -22.19 2.22 7.22
N ARG A 372 -22.41 2.37 5.90
CA ARG A 372 -23.64 2.08 5.11
C ARG A 372 -24.61 3.26 4.98
N VAL A 373 -24.31 4.18 4.07
CA VAL A 373 -25.34 4.93 3.33
C VAL A 373 -24.94 4.91 1.87
N GLN A 374 -25.44 3.90 1.16
CA GLN A 374 -25.40 3.79 -0.29
C GLN A 374 -26.84 4.00 -0.77
N GLU A 375 -27.42 5.15 -0.40
CA GLU A 375 -28.79 5.49 -0.74
C GLU A 375 -28.89 6.98 -1.07
N TYR A 376 -29.24 7.22 -2.35
CA TYR A 376 -29.84 8.42 -2.91
C TYR A 376 -29.09 9.74 -2.79
N SER A 377 -28.03 9.86 -3.58
CA SER A 377 -27.85 11.08 -4.36
C SER A 377 -27.81 10.67 -5.82
N ASP A 378 -28.82 11.09 -6.59
CA ASP A 378 -28.84 10.86 -8.03
C ASP A 378 -27.66 11.56 -8.71
N VAL A 379 -27.11 12.61 -8.10
CA VAL A 379 -25.99 13.40 -8.63
C VAL A 379 -24.69 12.58 -8.70
N LEU A 380 -24.19 12.40 -9.93
CA LEU A 380 -22.94 11.71 -10.20
C LEU A 380 -21.78 12.71 -10.08
N SER A 381 -20.80 12.40 -9.22
CA SER A 381 -19.61 13.23 -9.04
C SER A 381 -18.78 13.34 -10.34
N PRO A 382 -18.13 14.49 -10.64
CA PRO A 382 -17.17 14.61 -11.75
C PRO A 382 -15.97 13.65 -11.65
N GLY A 383 -15.67 13.15 -10.45
CA GLY A 383 -14.63 12.15 -10.23
C GLY A 383 -14.94 10.76 -10.81
N PHE A 384 -16.21 10.45 -11.12
CA PHE A 384 -16.54 9.20 -11.81
C PHE A 384 -16.12 9.25 -13.29
N LEU A 385 -15.62 8.14 -13.81
CA LEU A 385 -15.26 8.02 -15.22
C LEU A 385 -16.54 8.04 -16.08
N ARG A 386 -16.59 8.91 -17.11
CA ARG A 386 -17.82 9.23 -17.86
C ARG A 386 -17.92 8.54 -19.22
N ASN A 387 -16.83 7.98 -19.70
CA ASN A 387 -16.73 7.23 -20.95
C ASN A 387 -16.67 5.72 -20.72
N THR A 388 -16.69 5.26 -19.47
CA THR A 388 -16.59 3.84 -19.13
C THR A 388 -17.47 3.46 -17.96
N PHE A 389 -18.17 2.34 -18.08
CA PHE A 389 -18.91 1.70 -17.00
C PHE A 389 -18.54 0.22 -16.90
N ILE A 390 -18.78 -0.36 -15.72
CA ILE A 390 -18.43 -1.74 -15.42
C ILE A 390 -19.70 -2.59 -15.36
N VAL A 391 -19.66 -3.79 -15.94
CA VAL A 391 -20.75 -4.77 -15.86
C VAL A 391 -20.24 -6.02 -15.17
N ILE A 392 -20.96 -6.44 -14.13
CA ILE A 392 -20.67 -7.67 -13.39
C ILE A 392 -21.32 -8.87 -14.09
N PRO A 393 -20.52 -9.81 -14.60
CA PRO A 393 -21.02 -10.98 -15.33
C PRO A 393 -21.51 -12.05 -14.34
N ILE A 394 -22.40 -12.95 -14.79
CA ILE A 394 -22.99 -14.01 -13.95
C ILE A 394 -21.95 -15.02 -13.47
N GLU A 395 -20.94 -15.29 -14.30
CA GLU A 395 -19.84 -16.21 -14.07
C GLU A 395 -19.05 -15.84 -12.81
N LEU A 396 -18.99 -14.55 -12.48
CA LEU A 396 -18.31 -14.06 -11.29
C LEU A 396 -19.03 -14.48 -10.00
N PHE A 397 -20.33 -14.72 -10.04
CA PHE A 397 -21.12 -15.20 -8.90
C PHE A 397 -21.14 -16.73 -8.83
N ASP A 398 -21.29 -17.38 -9.98
CA ASP A 398 -21.39 -18.85 -10.06
C ASP A 398 -20.06 -19.54 -9.72
N GLY A 399 -18.93 -19.00 -10.18
CA GLY A 399 -17.60 -19.60 -9.98
C GLY A 399 -17.06 -19.48 -8.55
N ASN A 400 -17.66 -18.63 -7.70
CA ASN A 400 -17.04 -18.14 -6.47
C ASN A 400 -17.70 -18.63 -5.17
N ARG A 401 -18.58 -19.65 -5.21
CA ARG A 401 -19.37 -20.09 -4.04
C ARG A 401 -18.58 -20.91 -3.00
N SER A 402 -17.37 -21.37 -3.31
CA SER A 402 -16.54 -22.24 -2.45
C SER A 402 -15.18 -21.63 -2.09
N ILE A 403 -15.00 -20.32 -2.25
CA ILE A 403 -13.71 -19.64 -2.09
C ILE A 403 -13.53 -19.17 -0.65
N GLU A 404 -12.47 -19.65 0.00
CA GLU A 404 -11.97 -19.10 1.26
C GLU A 404 -11.13 -17.84 1.00
N GLU A 405 -10.99 -16.98 2.01
CA GLU A 405 -10.26 -15.70 1.94
C GLU A 405 -8.78 -15.88 1.51
N SER A 406 -8.24 -17.10 1.61
CA SER A 406 -6.88 -17.50 1.22
C SER A 406 -6.73 -18.11 -0.18
N ASP A 407 -7.83 -18.38 -0.89
CA ASP A 407 -7.74 -19.06 -2.18
C ASP A 407 -7.24 -18.09 -3.26
N LEU A 408 -6.14 -18.48 -3.93
CA LEU A 408 -5.62 -17.80 -5.12
C LEU A 408 -6.64 -17.96 -6.26
N LEU A 409 -7.45 -16.92 -6.44
CA LEU A 409 -8.44 -16.85 -7.50
C LEU A 409 -7.80 -16.91 -8.89
N ASP A 410 -8.13 -17.95 -9.66
CA ASP A 410 -8.18 -17.93 -11.12
C ASP A 410 -8.97 -16.68 -11.57
N PRO A 411 -8.57 -15.93 -12.62
CA PRO A 411 -8.89 -14.52 -12.71
C PRO A 411 -10.38 -14.16 -12.64
N CYS A 412 -10.82 -13.68 -11.49
CA CYS A 412 -12.09 -12.98 -11.34
C CYS A 412 -12.11 -11.77 -12.27
N TRP A 413 -13.03 -11.72 -13.22
CA TRP A 413 -13.07 -10.68 -14.24
C TRP A 413 -14.43 -10.00 -14.34
N VAL A 414 -14.42 -8.78 -14.85
CA VAL A 414 -15.62 -7.98 -15.16
C VAL A 414 -15.51 -7.46 -16.60
N TRP A 415 -16.62 -6.97 -17.13
CA TRP A 415 -16.59 -6.24 -18.39
C TRP A 415 -16.42 -4.74 -18.12
N ALA A 416 -15.44 -4.12 -18.78
CA ALA A 416 -15.36 -2.67 -18.92
C ALA A 416 -15.93 -2.28 -20.29
N TYR A 417 -16.97 -1.45 -20.30
CA TYR A 417 -17.66 -1.01 -21.52
C TYR A 417 -17.23 0.40 -21.90
N ASP A 418 -16.98 0.59 -23.19
CA ASP A 418 -16.89 1.90 -23.80
C ASP A 418 -18.31 2.43 -24.00
N ALA A 419 -18.61 3.52 -23.30
CA ALA A 419 -19.92 4.15 -23.37
C ALA A 419 -20.17 4.77 -24.74
N ASP A 420 -19.13 5.31 -25.38
CA ASP A 420 -19.24 6.11 -26.59
C ASP A 420 -19.04 5.28 -27.87
N TRP A 421 -18.72 3.99 -27.72
CA TRP A 421 -18.58 3.07 -28.84
C TRP A 421 -19.87 2.94 -29.67
N ASP A 422 -19.68 2.91 -30.98
CA ASP A 422 -20.67 2.57 -31.99
C ASP A 422 -20.01 1.67 -33.04
N SER A 423 -20.80 0.74 -33.57
CA SER A 423 -20.49 -0.14 -34.69
C SER A 423 -20.09 0.57 -35.99
N SER A 424 -20.32 1.88 -36.09
CA SER A 424 -20.01 2.71 -37.27
C SER A 424 -18.56 3.23 -37.34
N GLN A 425 -17.78 3.14 -36.25
CA GLN A 425 -16.37 3.58 -36.22
C GLN A 425 -15.42 2.56 -36.89
N ASP A 426 -14.24 3.03 -37.32
CA ASP A 426 -13.20 2.21 -37.98
C ASP A 426 -13.04 0.82 -37.35
N GLU A 427 -13.23 -0.22 -38.17
CA GLU A 427 -13.22 -1.60 -37.71
C GLU A 427 -11.85 -1.97 -37.16
N THR A 428 -11.74 -2.07 -35.85
CA THR A 428 -10.53 -2.60 -35.21
C THR A 428 -10.63 -4.10 -35.21
N VAL A 429 -9.75 -4.75 -35.97
CA VAL A 429 -9.71 -6.20 -36.10
C VAL A 429 -8.36 -6.72 -35.64
N PHE A 430 -8.37 -7.73 -34.78
CA PHE A 430 -7.19 -8.48 -34.36
C PHE A 430 -7.50 -9.97 -34.46
N ASP A 431 -6.70 -10.73 -35.20
CA ASP A 431 -6.93 -12.15 -35.49
C ASP A 431 -8.37 -12.48 -35.91
N GLY A 432 -8.95 -11.64 -36.78
CA GLY A 432 -10.32 -11.80 -37.27
C GLY A 432 -11.44 -11.47 -36.27
N LYS A 433 -11.10 -11.09 -35.03
CA LYS A 433 -12.07 -10.59 -34.04
C LYS A 433 -12.18 -9.09 -34.09
N LYS A 434 -13.41 -8.58 -34.06
CA LYS A 434 -13.69 -7.13 -34.05
C LYS A 434 -13.84 -6.61 -32.61
N TYR A 435 -13.36 -5.40 -32.36
CA TYR A 435 -13.64 -4.70 -31.11
C TYR A 435 -15.13 -4.35 -31.00
N GLN A 436 -15.75 -4.71 -29.88
CA GLN A 436 -17.20 -4.55 -29.65
C GLN A 436 -17.51 -3.49 -28.58
N GLY A 437 -16.59 -2.53 -28.36
CA GLY A 437 -16.79 -1.51 -27.34
C GLY A 437 -16.76 -2.05 -25.91
N ARG A 438 -16.06 -3.16 -25.67
CA ARG A 438 -15.86 -3.74 -24.32
C ARG A 438 -14.61 -4.60 -24.25
N VAL A 439 -14.06 -4.75 -23.04
CA VAL A 439 -12.89 -5.59 -22.75
C VAL A 439 -13.08 -6.32 -21.42
N LYS A 440 -12.61 -7.58 -21.33
CA LYS A 440 -12.54 -8.30 -20.05
C LYS A 440 -11.40 -7.74 -19.24
N VAL A 441 -11.67 -7.35 -18.00
CA VAL A 441 -10.69 -6.80 -17.07
C VAL A 441 -10.67 -7.64 -15.82
N ALA A 442 -9.50 -8.09 -15.39
CA ALA A 442 -9.37 -8.70 -14.07
C ALA A 442 -9.84 -7.72 -12.99
N LYS A 443 -10.71 -8.16 -12.07
CA LYS A 443 -11.36 -7.31 -11.04
C LYS A 443 -10.33 -6.52 -10.23
N TRP A 444 -9.20 -7.13 -9.89
CA TRP A 444 -8.12 -6.46 -9.15
C TRP A 444 -7.35 -5.41 -9.97
N SER A 445 -7.48 -5.44 -11.29
CA SER A 445 -6.86 -4.47 -12.20
C SER A 445 -7.76 -3.25 -12.46
N LEU A 446 -9.00 -3.21 -11.94
CA LEU A 446 -9.92 -2.09 -12.19
C LEU A 446 -9.40 -0.73 -11.69
N ASN A 447 -8.74 -0.72 -10.53
CA ASN A 447 -8.17 0.52 -9.98
C ASN A 447 -6.96 1.00 -10.79
N SER A 448 -6.16 0.06 -11.31
CA SER A 448 -5.06 0.34 -12.24
C SER A 448 -5.59 0.82 -13.59
N TRP A 449 -6.70 0.24 -14.08
CA TRP A 449 -7.40 0.74 -15.26
C TRP A 449 -7.89 2.18 -15.06
N PHE A 450 -8.56 2.47 -13.94
CA PHE A 450 -9.02 3.82 -13.63
C PHE A 450 -7.87 4.82 -13.72
N TYR A 451 -6.69 4.41 -13.25
CA TYR A 451 -5.46 5.17 -13.36
C TYR A 451 -4.98 5.34 -14.81
N GLY A 452 -4.77 4.24 -15.57
CA GLY A 452 -4.33 4.30 -16.97
C GLY A 452 -5.23 5.14 -17.87
N ALA A 453 -6.55 5.02 -17.70
CA ALA A 453 -7.55 5.82 -18.41
C ALA A 453 -7.45 7.33 -18.11
N ARG A 454 -7.17 7.70 -16.86
CA ARG A 454 -7.14 9.10 -16.40
C ARG A 454 -5.77 9.76 -16.55
N TRP A 455 -4.70 8.99 -16.48
CA TRP A 455 -3.33 9.49 -16.45
C TRP A 455 -2.67 9.45 -17.82
N GLU A 456 -2.75 8.33 -18.52
CA GLU A 456 -2.06 8.13 -19.80
C GLU A 456 -2.97 8.33 -21.01
N GLY A 457 -4.27 8.50 -20.79
CA GLY A 457 -5.24 8.69 -21.86
C GLY A 457 -5.46 7.43 -22.71
N VAL A 458 -5.09 6.25 -22.17
CA VAL A 458 -5.25 4.95 -22.84
C VAL A 458 -6.73 4.68 -23.06
N SER A 459 -7.10 4.33 -24.29
CA SER A 459 -8.48 4.00 -24.63
C SER A 459 -8.79 2.54 -24.30
N LEU A 460 -10.08 2.21 -24.11
CA LEU A 460 -10.50 0.81 -23.95
C LEU A 460 -10.18 -0.05 -25.19
N ARG A 461 -10.04 0.57 -26.36
CA ARG A 461 -9.60 -0.07 -27.61
C ARG A 461 -8.15 -0.54 -27.50
N ASP A 462 -7.26 0.29 -26.96
CA ASP A 462 -5.84 -0.04 -26.77
C ASP A 462 -5.68 -1.20 -25.78
N MET A 463 -6.44 -1.16 -24.67
CA MET A 463 -6.48 -2.27 -23.71
C MET A 463 -6.98 -3.56 -24.34
N TRP A 464 -8.01 -3.47 -25.19
CA TRP A 464 -8.57 -4.65 -25.86
C TRP A 464 -7.54 -5.30 -26.79
N LEU A 465 -6.74 -4.51 -27.51
CA LEU A 465 -5.64 -5.01 -28.34
C LEU A 465 -4.60 -5.75 -27.48
N LYS A 466 -4.19 -5.16 -26.36
CA LYS A 466 -3.24 -5.80 -25.43
C LYS A 466 -3.82 -7.07 -24.80
N ALA A 467 -5.10 -7.06 -24.43
CA ALA A 467 -5.80 -8.21 -23.90
C ALA A 467 -5.77 -9.41 -24.86
N GLN A 468 -5.74 -9.18 -26.19
CA GLN A 468 -5.68 -10.29 -27.16
C GLN A 468 -4.38 -11.11 -27.05
N GLN A 469 -3.32 -10.55 -26.47
CA GLN A 469 -2.06 -11.26 -26.24
C GLN A 469 -2.14 -12.22 -25.04
N HIS A 470 -3.12 -12.04 -24.15
CA HIS A 470 -3.35 -12.94 -23.02
C HIS A 470 -4.14 -14.18 -23.47
N PRO A 471 -3.81 -15.41 -23.01
CA PRO A 471 -4.52 -16.63 -23.40
C PRO A 471 -6.05 -16.55 -23.20
N GLU A 472 -6.48 -15.89 -22.11
CA GLU A 472 -7.90 -15.72 -21.77
C GLU A 472 -8.56 -14.48 -22.38
N LYS A 473 -7.83 -13.73 -23.20
CA LYS A 473 -8.31 -12.47 -23.82
C LYS A 473 -8.75 -11.44 -22.78
N MET A 474 -8.01 -11.39 -21.68
CA MET A 474 -8.27 -10.58 -20.51
C MET A 474 -7.16 -9.55 -20.35
N TRP A 475 -7.53 -8.33 -20.00
CA TRP A 475 -6.58 -7.32 -19.59
C TRP A 475 -6.26 -7.48 -18.11
N ILE A 476 -4.96 -7.63 -17.81
CA ILE A 476 -4.42 -7.73 -16.47
C ILE A 476 -3.34 -6.66 -16.35
N CYS A 477 -3.44 -5.84 -15.31
CA CYS A 477 -2.34 -4.98 -14.89
C CYS A 477 -1.56 -5.71 -13.80
N TYR A 478 -0.39 -6.25 -14.16
CA TYR A 478 0.58 -6.62 -13.16
C TYR A 478 1.20 -5.34 -12.57
N ALA A 479 1.52 -5.38 -11.28
CA ALA A 479 2.19 -4.26 -10.64
C ALA A 479 3.58 -4.06 -11.25
N LYS A 480 3.81 -2.84 -11.73
CA LYS A 480 5.15 -2.25 -11.79
C LYS A 480 5.29 -1.33 -10.58
N GLU A 481 6.47 -1.24 -9.99
CA GLU A 481 6.73 -0.34 -8.86
C GLU A 481 6.87 1.09 -9.34
N LEU A 482 6.37 2.13 -8.64
CA LEU A 482 6.36 3.54 -9.11
C LEU A 482 7.70 4.09 -9.68
N GLU A 483 8.85 3.51 -9.33
CA GLU A 483 10.17 3.84 -9.91
C GLU A 483 10.42 3.22 -11.30
N GLU A 484 9.77 2.11 -11.61
CA GLU A 484 9.71 1.55 -12.97
C GLU A 484 8.73 2.35 -13.86
N TRP A 485 8.08 3.39 -13.32
CA TRP A 485 7.14 4.26 -14.06
C TRP A 485 7.82 5.50 -14.61
N ASP A 486 9.12 5.45 -14.85
CA ASP A 486 9.85 6.44 -15.65
C ASP A 486 9.59 6.23 -17.15
N HIS A 487 8.32 6.18 -17.56
CA HIS A 487 7.88 6.26 -18.97
C HIS A 487 7.87 4.96 -19.79
N GLU A 488 7.57 3.79 -19.22
CA GLU A 488 6.94 2.75 -20.03
C GLU A 488 5.44 3.06 -20.15
N PRO A 489 4.93 3.45 -21.34
CA PRO A 489 3.49 3.60 -21.53
C PRO A 489 2.79 2.27 -21.21
N TYR A 490 1.54 2.34 -20.72
CA TYR A 490 0.68 1.18 -20.49
C TYR A 490 0.50 0.27 -21.71
N ILE A 491 0.92 0.73 -22.90
CA ILE A 491 0.90 0.02 -24.19
C ILE A 491 2.03 -0.99 -24.27
#